data_AF-A0AAE3XUM5-F1
#
_entry.id   AF-A0AAE3XUM5-F1
#
_cell.length_a   1.000
_cell.length_b   1.000
_cell.length_c   1.000
_cell.angle_alpha   90.00
_cell.angle_beta   90.00
_cell.angle_gamma   90.00
#
_symmetry.space_group_name_H-M   'P 1'
#
loop_
_entity.id
_entity.type
_entity.pdbx_description
1 polymer ?
#
loop_
_entity_poly.entity_id
_entity_poly.type
_entity_poly.pdbx_seq_one_letter_code
_entity_poly.pdbx_strand_id
1 'polypeptide(L)'
;MSIFPKRSKRGQSVTIHWNFNTSHLIDQHLCPYVRIGVRRPDGEVSMLLEDYVLALPNPSDEIQAGDSSDKEVKPKYLRKHTPFTVLHDYVSSVIKREALADILGGIVSGRHYYFNYAIGEDAPLGKYTLISEVYNAGNLRLSKTRQDDFFWVEEVQHTFLEENNGRSRHVIKNCSPEATPVKILEWFHDGEQVKTALDMVLLDGNEEKEVEVASDKSFLLYNEEREIIPLIAEDMVFPIRNQKLIPLEKGECLYLLSNEKEDIFELSKEQISLWKLADGVHSKSQLMDLGDELAYQELIEHNVIFEKAL
;
A
#
# COMPACT_ATOMS: atom_id res chain seq x y z
N MET A 1 11.85 12.43 5.78
CA MET A 1 11.84 11.27 4.86
C MET A 1 10.45 10.66 4.90
N SER A 2 10.04 9.96 3.85
CA SER A 2 8.84 9.12 3.88
C SER A 2 9.18 7.74 3.30
N ILE A 3 8.58 6.69 3.85
CA ILE A 3 8.89 5.30 3.51
C ILE A 3 7.56 4.58 3.35
N PHE A 4 7.37 3.90 2.22
CA PHE A 4 6.16 3.16 1.95
C PHE A 4 6.46 1.83 1.25
N PRO A 5 5.99 0.69 1.78
CA PRO A 5 5.32 0.55 3.08
C PRO A 5 6.28 0.67 4.28
N LYS A 6 5.74 0.74 5.51
CA LYS A 6 6.55 0.75 6.74
C LYS A 6 6.91 -0.65 7.22
N ARG A 7 6.10 -1.65 6.87
CA ARG A 7 6.36 -3.08 7.04
C ARG A 7 6.39 -3.74 5.66
N SER A 8 7.29 -4.67 5.40
CA SER A 8 7.39 -5.36 4.10
C SER A 8 7.86 -6.80 4.31
N LYS A 9 8.04 -7.54 3.22
CA LYS A 9 8.48 -8.94 3.22
C LYS A 9 9.67 -9.13 2.28
N ARG A 10 10.31 -10.28 2.42
CA ARG A 10 11.25 -10.82 1.43
C ARG A 10 10.60 -10.86 0.04
N GLY A 11 11.40 -10.60 -0.99
CA GLY A 11 10.93 -10.56 -2.38
C GLY A 11 10.16 -9.29 -2.76
N GLN A 12 9.76 -8.45 -1.80
CA GLN A 12 9.05 -7.20 -2.06
C GLN A 12 10.00 -6.00 -2.17
N SER A 13 9.43 -4.81 -2.32
CA SER A 13 10.19 -3.58 -2.41
C SER A 13 9.58 -2.47 -1.58
N VAL A 14 10.43 -1.54 -1.15
CA VAL A 14 10.04 -0.36 -0.38
C VAL A 14 10.44 0.88 -1.15
N THR A 15 9.49 1.81 -1.27
CA THR A 15 9.75 3.13 -1.84
C THR A 15 10.20 4.09 -0.74
N ILE A 16 11.38 4.67 -0.94
CA ILE A 16 11.99 5.64 -0.05
C ILE A 16 11.92 7.01 -0.72
N HIS A 17 11.17 7.91 -0.12
CA HIS A 17 11.05 9.30 -0.56
C HIS A 17 11.92 10.22 0.31
N TRP A 18 12.92 10.82 -0.32
CA TRP A 18 13.76 11.85 0.28
C TRP A 18 13.40 13.23 -0.26
N ASN A 19 13.05 14.14 0.65
CA ASN A 19 12.86 15.55 0.35
C ASN A 19 14.01 16.36 0.92
N PHE A 20 14.65 17.15 0.08
CA PHE A 20 15.73 18.05 0.42
C PHE A 20 15.43 19.47 -0.03
N ASN A 21 15.37 20.40 0.93
CA ASN A 21 15.12 21.81 0.64
C ASN A 21 16.39 22.45 0.04
N THR A 22 16.26 23.00 -1.17
CA THR A 22 17.38 23.63 -1.90
C THR A 22 17.45 25.15 -1.74
N SER A 23 16.53 25.77 -1.00
CA SER A 23 16.41 27.23 -0.88
C SER A 23 17.69 27.91 -0.35
N HIS A 24 18.47 27.20 0.47
CA HIS A 24 19.70 27.72 1.08
C HIS A 24 20.96 27.51 0.23
N LEU A 25 20.85 26.86 -0.93
CA LEU A 25 21.98 26.59 -1.83
C LEU A 25 22.10 27.73 -2.84
N ILE A 26 22.83 28.77 -2.44
CA ILE A 26 23.08 29.99 -3.22
C ILE A 26 24.55 29.96 -3.69
N ASP A 27 24.79 30.36 -4.94
CA ASP A 27 26.12 30.51 -5.55
C ASP A 27 27.03 29.27 -5.50
N GLN A 28 26.42 28.09 -5.45
CA GLN A 28 27.12 26.81 -5.46
C GLN A 28 26.55 25.96 -6.60
N HIS A 29 27.41 25.21 -7.31
CA HIS A 29 26.97 24.32 -8.39
C HIS A 29 26.75 22.89 -7.89
N LEU A 30 27.57 22.40 -6.96
CA LEU A 30 27.49 21.06 -6.39
C LEU A 30 27.62 21.14 -4.87
N CYS A 31 26.49 21.05 -4.16
CA CYS A 31 26.40 21.05 -2.71
C CYS A 31 24.95 20.71 -2.30
N PRO A 32 24.73 20.01 -1.18
CA PRO A 32 25.69 19.33 -0.31
C PRO A 32 26.09 17.95 -0.84
N TYR A 33 27.13 17.36 -0.25
CA TYR A 33 27.40 15.92 -0.39
C TYR A 33 26.39 15.15 0.46
N VAL A 34 25.74 14.14 -0.10
CA VAL A 34 24.68 13.40 0.57
C VAL A 34 24.91 11.90 0.50
N ARG A 35 24.54 11.23 1.58
CA ARG A 35 24.57 9.77 1.69
C ARG A 35 23.18 9.31 2.09
N ILE A 36 22.50 8.69 1.14
CA ILE A 36 21.21 8.03 1.33
C ILE A 36 21.41 6.54 1.11
N GLY A 37 21.03 5.73 2.09
CA GLY A 37 21.22 4.28 2.01
C GLY A 37 20.32 3.55 2.98
N VAL A 38 20.40 2.22 2.93
CA VAL A 38 19.69 1.31 3.81
C VAL A 38 20.72 0.48 4.55
N ARG A 39 20.60 0.41 5.87
CA ARG A 39 21.36 -0.49 6.73
C ARG A 39 20.44 -1.61 7.20
N ARG A 40 20.82 -2.84 6.84
CA ARG A 40 20.17 -4.09 7.23
C ARG A 40 20.40 -4.42 8.71
N PRO A 41 19.57 -5.29 9.32
CA PRO A 41 19.75 -5.78 10.68
C PRO A 41 21.12 -6.43 10.96
N ASP A 42 21.70 -7.11 9.97
CA ASP A 42 23.02 -7.72 10.03
C ASP A 42 24.18 -6.71 9.92
N GLY A 43 23.87 -5.43 9.72
CA GLY A 43 24.83 -4.34 9.60
C GLY A 43 25.28 -4.04 8.17
N GLU A 44 24.86 -4.83 7.17
CA GLU A 44 25.20 -4.57 5.77
C GLU A 44 24.55 -3.25 5.31
N VAL A 45 25.31 -2.46 4.54
CA VAL A 45 24.87 -1.14 4.06
C VAL A 45 24.79 -1.16 2.54
N SER A 46 23.62 -0.81 2.02
CA SER A 46 23.40 -0.56 0.60
C SER A 46 23.18 0.94 0.38
N MET A 47 24.10 1.59 -0.33
CA MET A 47 23.96 3.01 -0.69
C MET A 47 23.04 3.15 -1.91
N LEU A 48 22.03 4.00 -1.78
CA LEU A 48 21.08 4.36 -2.85
C LEU A 48 21.54 5.62 -3.59
N LEU A 49 22.18 6.54 -2.87
CA LEU A 49 22.80 7.74 -3.40
C LEU A 49 23.98 8.11 -2.50
N GLU A 50 25.14 8.29 -3.10
CA GLU A 50 26.34 8.77 -2.44
C GLU A 50 27.05 9.76 -3.37
N ASP A 51 26.54 11.00 -3.41
CA ASP A 51 27.00 12.00 -4.39
C ASP A 51 26.68 13.43 -3.93
N TYR A 52 27.12 14.42 -4.70
CA TYR A 52 26.79 15.81 -4.53
C TYR A 52 25.44 16.14 -5.19
N VAL A 53 24.62 16.91 -4.48
CA VAL A 53 23.39 17.46 -5.05
C VAL A 53 23.73 18.65 -5.94
N LEU A 54 23.25 18.63 -7.19
CA LEU A 54 23.33 19.80 -8.05
C LEU A 54 22.52 20.96 -7.44
N ALA A 55 23.13 22.12 -7.29
CA ALA A 55 22.43 23.34 -6.93
C ALA A 55 22.20 24.14 -8.22
N LEU A 56 20.94 24.47 -8.51
CA LEU A 56 20.66 25.33 -9.67
C LEU A 56 20.89 26.78 -9.25
N PRO A 57 21.63 27.59 -10.03
CA PRO A 57 21.78 29.01 -9.76
C PRO A 57 20.43 29.74 -9.90
N ASN A 58 20.30 30.90 -9.28
CA ASN A 58 19.19 31.81 -9.61
C ASN A 58 19.47 32.43 -10.99
N PRO A 59 18.44 32.65 -11.84
CA PRO A 59 18.62 33.37 -13.09
C PRO A 59 19.08 34.80 -12.79
N SER A 60 20.05 35.31 -13.56
CA SER A 60 20.59 36.66 -13.38
C SER A 60 19.51 37.72 -13.58
N ASP A 61 19.64 38.84 -12.86
CA ASP A 61 18.71 39.97 -12.94
C ASP A 61 18.59 40.54 -14.37
N GLU A 62 19.65 40.41 -15.18
CA GLU A 62 19.66 40.80 -16.61
C GLU A 62 18.75 39.92 -17.48
N ILE A 63 18.58 38.64 -17.14
CA ILE A 63 17.66 37.72 -17.83
C ILE A 63 16.21 37.97 -17.38
N GLN A 64 16.01 38.50 -16.17
CA GLN A 64 14.68 38.87 -15.64
C GLN A 64 14.22 40.25 -16.13
N ALA A 65 15.14 41.20 -16.34
CA ALA A 65 14.84 42.57 -16.76
C ALA A 65 14.62 42.72 -18.28
N GLY A 66 15.13 41.79 -19.10
CA GLY A 66 15.00 41.81 -20.57
C GLY A 66 13.68 41.28 -21.13
N ASP A 67 12.79 40.75 -20.29
CA ASP A 67 11.54 40.08 -20.72
C ASP A 67 10.31 40.73 -20.03
N SER A 68 10.29 42.06 -20.01
CA SER A 68 9.21 42.89 -19.50
C SER A 68 7.99 42.90 -20.42
N SER A 69 7.24 41.80 -20.45
CA SER A 69 5.78 41.75 -20.67
C SER A 69 5.25 40.32 -20.49
N ASP A 70 4.45 40.11 -19.46
CA ASP A 70 3.50 38.98 -19.32
C ASP A 70 4.00 37.52 -19.36
N LYS A 71 5.28 37.25 -19.09
CA LYS A 71 5.77 35.86 -19.08
C LYS A 71 5.72 35.24 -17.68
N GLU A 72 4.95 34.16 -17.57
CA GLU A 72 4.97 33.22 -16.45
C GLU A 72 6.38 33.06 -15.90
N VAL A 73 6.57 33.29 -14.59
CA VAL A 73 7.82 32.97 -13.90
C VAL A 73 8.11 31.50 -14.16
N LYS A 74 9.08 31.24 -15.05
CA LYS A 74 9.48 29.87 -15.38
C LYS A 74 10.05 29.26 -14.12
N PRO A 75 9.44 28.19 -13.60
CA PRO A 75 9.84 27.64 -12.34
C PRO A 75 11.27 27.09 -12.48
N LYS A 76 12.13 27.43 -11.51
CA LYS A 76 13.53 27.00 -11.45
C LYS A 76 13.68 25.46 -11.51
N TYR A 77 12.65 24.76 -11.09
CA TYR A 77 12.53 23.32 -11.12
C TYR A 77 11.23 22.93 -11.83
N LEU A 78 11.18 21.72 -12.40
CA LEU A 78 9.94 21.18 -12.95
C LEU A 78 8.82 21.28 -11.89
N ARG A 79 7.65 21.83 -12.28
CA ARG A 79 6.49 21.86 -11.37
C ARG A 79 6.14 20.42 -11.01
N LYS A 80 6.31 20.07 -9.75
CA LYS A 80 5.87 18.78 -9.22
C LYS A 80 4.46 18.97 -8.70
N HIS A 81 3.53 18.14 -9.17
CA HIS A 81 2.23 18.05 -8.52
C HIS A 81 2.47 17.42 -7.15
N THR A 82 2.28 18.19 -6.08
CA THR A 82 2.20 17.61 -4.74
C THR A 82 1.03 16.64 -4.74
N PRO A 83 1.24 15.35 -4.46
CA PRO A 83 0.13 14.40 -4.40
C PRO A 83 -0.93 14.92 -3.42
N PHE A 84 -2.21 14.91 -3.83
CA PHE A 84 -3.31 15.40 -2.99
C PHE A 84 -3.38 14.68 -1.64
N THR A 85 -2.93 13.43 -1.57
CA THR A 85 -2.80 12.65 -0.33
C THR A 85 -1.85 13.29 0.67
N VAL A 86 -0.73 13.85 0.22
CA VAL A 86 0.20 14.60 1.07
C VAL A 86 -0.45 15.89 1.56
N LEU A 87 -1.24 16.56 0.71
CA LEU A 87 -1.99 17.77 1.10
C LEU A 87 -3.08 17.48 2.13
N HIS A 88 -3.74 16.32 2.05
CA HIS A 88 -4.81 15.92 2.96
C HIS A 88 -4.33 15.80 4.41
N ASP A 89 -3.17 15.21 4.68
CA ASP A 89 -2.61 15.09 6.04
C ASP A 89 -2.24 16.45 6.65
N TYR A 90 -1.80 17.40 5.82
CA TYR A 90 -1.48 18.76 6.26
C TYR A 90 -2.70 19.65 6.48
N VAL A 91 -3.83 19.36 5.83
CA VAL A 91 -5.07 20.16 5.93
C VAL A 91 -6.06 19.57 6.95
N SER A 92 -5.99 18.26 7.22
CA SER A 92 -6.84 17.57 8.21
C SER A 92 -6.41 17.80 9.66
N SER A 93 -5.20 18.31 9.89
CA SER A 93 -4.69 18.68 11.21
C SER A 93 -4.87 20.19 11.46
N VAL A 94 -5.07 20.58 12.73
CA VAL A 94 -5.19 22.00 13.13
C VAL A 94 -3.81 22.68 13.03
N ILE A 95 -3.38 23.00 11.82
CA ILE A 95 -2.11 23.69 11.54
C ILE A 95 -2.41 25.16 11.25
N LYS A 96 -1.59 26.06 11.84
CA LYS A 96 -1.66 27.50 11.57
C LYS A 96 -1.36 27.78 10.10
N ARG A 97 -2.10 28.71 9.49
CA ARG A 97 -2.01 29.05 8.06
C ARG A 97 -0.58 29.38 7.61
N GLU A 98 0.20 30.02 8.46
CA GLU A 98 1.60 30.37 8.19
C GLU A 98 2.49 29.13 8.09
N ALA A 99 2.30 28.16 8.98
CA ALA A 99 3.02 26.88 8.93
C ALA A 99 2.63 26.06 7.70
N LEU A 100 1.36 26.09 7.29
CA LEU A 100 0.90 25.47 6.05
C LEU A 100 1.53 26.15 4.82
N ALA A 101 1.59 27.48 4.79
CA ALA A 101 2.23 28.24 3.72
C ALA A 101 3.73 27.92 3.61
N ASP A 102 4.43 27.79 4.74
CA ASP A 102 5.83 27.39 4.79
C ASP A 102 6.05 25.95 4.31
N ILE A 103 5.16 25.02 4.69
CA ILE A 103 5.19 23.62 4.22
C ILE A 103 4.98 23.57 2.70
N LEU A 104 3.96 24.26 2.19
CA LEU A 104 3.64 24.30 0.77
C LEU A 104 4.75 24.99 -0.05
N GLY A 105 5.29 26.11 0.44
CA GLY A 105 6.43 26.79 -0.17
C GLY A 105 7.72 25.95 -0.15
N GLY A 106 7.93 25.19 0.92
CA GLY A 106 9.03 24.24 1.05
C GLY A 106 8.92 23.05 0.10
N ILE A 107 7.71 22.57 -0.20
CA ILE A 107 7.46 21.50 -1.17
C ILE A 107 7.76 21.96 -2.60
N VAL A 108 7.39 23.20 -2.96
CA VAL A 108 7.67 23.76 -4.30
C VAL A 108 9.18 24.02 -4.54
N SER A 109 9.94 24.27 -3.46
CA SER A 109 11.39 24.52 -3.50
C SER A 109 12.27 23.29 -3.15
N GLY A 110 11.62 22.17 -2.81
CA GLY A 110 12.27 20.92 -2.44
C GLY A 110 12.64 20.05 -3.64
N ARG A 111 13.80 19.38 -3.56
CA ARG A 111 14.11 18.26 -4.43
C ARG A 111 13.56 16.99 -3.80
N HIS A 112 12.74 16.29 -4.57
CA HIS A 112 12.14 15.01 -4.22
C HIS A 112 12.85 13.93 -5.02
N TYR A 113 13.45 12.98 -4.30
CA TYR A 113 14.07 11.77 -4.83
C TYR A 113 13.26 10.57 -4.36
N TYR A 114 13.00 9.65 -5.28
CA TYR A 114 12.32 8.40 -5.00
C TYR A 114 13.28 7.26 -5.33
N PHE A 115 13.58 6.45 -4.32
CA PHE A 115 14.42 5.28 -4.47
C PHE A 115 13.56 4.05 -4.26
N ASN A 116 13.69 3.08 -5.15
CA ASN A 116 13.11 1.76 -4.94
C ASN A 116 14.18 0.87 -4.34
N TYR A 117 13.93 0.32 -3.15
CA TYR A 117 14.80 -0.65 -2.50
C TYR A 117 14.16 -2.04 -2.56
N ALA A 118 14.75 -2.93 -3.35
CA ALA A 118 14.32 -4.32 -3.44
C ALA A 118 14.86 -5.12 -2.25
N ILE A 119 13.98 -5.86 -1.58
CA ILE A 119 14.31 -6.77 -0.48
C ILE A 119 14.51 -8.14 -1.11
N GLY A 120 15.73 -8.68 -1.03
CA GLY A 120 16.02 -10.02 -1.54
C GLY A 120 15.20 -11.11 -0.84
N GLU A 121 15.03 -12.26 -1.50
CA GLU A 121 14.34 -13.43 -0.95
C GLU A 121 15.01 -13.94 0.33
N ASP A 122 16.33 -13.89 0.41
CA ASP A 122 17.11 -14.36 1.56
C ASP A 122 17.47 -13.23 2.56
N ALA A 123 16.84 -12.07 2.43
CA ALA A 123 17.18 -10.91 3.26
C ALA A 123 16.86 -11.18 4.76
N PRO A 124 17.65 -10.65 5.71
CA PRO A 124 17.39 -10.84 7.13
C PRO A 124 16.06 -10.20 7.54
N LEU A 125 15.35 -10.83 8.47
CA LEU A 125 14.17 -10.21 9.07
C LEU A 125 14.58 -9.16 10.09
N GLY A 126 13.74 -8.13 10.22
CA GLY A 126 13.76 -7.17 11.31
C GLY A 126 13.92 -5.71 10.88
N LYS A 127 14.56 -4.88 11.73
CA LYS A 127 14.67 -3.43 11.50
C LYS A 127 15.67 -3.04 10.41
N TYR A 128 15.18 -2.45 9.34
CA TYR A 128 16.01 -1.79 8.33
C TYR A 128 16.05 -0.30 8.63
N THR A 129 17.23 0.26 8.84
CA THR A 129 17.39 1.68 9.18
C THR A 129 17.91 2.46 7.98
N LEU A 130 17.38 3.66 7.74
CA LEU A 130 17.88 4.49 6.67
C LEU A 130 19.09 5.30 7.13
N ILE A 131 20.07 5.36 6.25
CA ILE A 131 21.15 6.34 6.30
C ILE A 131 20.63 7.56 5.55
N SER A 132 20.55 8.71 6.24
CA SER A 132 20.18 9.99 5.64
C SER A 132 21.09 11.07 6.22
N GLU A 133 22.21 11.26 5.54
CA GLU A 133 23.30 12.14 5.97
C GLU A 133 23.51 13.22 4.91
N VAL A 134 23.62 14.46 5.38
CA VAL A 134 23.91 15.62 4.55
C VAL A 134 25.16 16.31 5.09
N TYR A 135 26.20 16.36 4.28
CA TYR A 135 27.48 16.96 4.62
C TYR A 135 27.64 18.32 3.93
N ASN A 136 27.83 19.36 4.73
CA ASN A 136 28.09 20.71 4.23
C ASN A 136 29.18 21.39 5.05
N ALA A 137 30.28 21.77 4.39
CA ALA A 137 31.44 22.42 5.02
C ALA A 137 31.93 21.71 6.31
N GLY A 138 32.02 20.38 6.27
CA GLY A 138 32.43 19.55 7.42
C GLY A 138 31.34 19.28 8.47
N ASN A 139 30.16 19.88 8.35
CA ASN A 139 29.03 19.64 9.24
C ASN A 139 28.15 18.50 8.72
N LEU A 140 27.84 17.54 9.58
CA LEU A 140 26.85 16.50 9.34
C LEU A 140 25.48 16.96 9.83
N ARG A 141 24.51 16.98 8.93
CA ARG A 141 23.09 17.13 9.26
C ARG A 141 22.38 15.81 8.99
N LEU A 142 21.58 15.40 9.96
CA LEU A 142 20.75 14.20 9.86
C LEU A 142 19.31 14.61 9.54
N SER A 143 18.55 13.65 9.02
CA SER A 143 17.11 13.79 8.81
C SER A 143 16.38 14.19 10.11
N LYS A 144 15.41 15.10 9.99
CA LYS A 144 14.54 15.50 11.10
C LYS A 144 13.63 14.37 11.58
N THR A 145 13.36 13.40 10.71
CA THR A 145 12.52 12.22 11.00
C THR A 145 13.36 11.01 11.40
N ARG A 146 14.63 11.19 11.82
CA ARG A 146 15.57 10.08 12.10
C ARG A 146 15.01 8.97 12.98
N GLN A 147 14.16 9.30 13.95
CA GLN A 147 13.53 8.31 14.83
C GLN A 147 12.62 7.35 14.05
N ASP A 148 12.02 7.84 12.97
CA ASP A 148 11.10 7.13 12.07
C ASP A 148 11.77 6.73 10.75
N ASP A 149 13.08 6.92 10.58
CA ASP A 149 13.80 6.59 9.36
C ASP A 149 14.18 5.10 9.35
N PHE A 150 13.17 4.24 9.34
CA PHE A 150 13.31 2.78 9.30
C PHE A 150 12.10 2.12 8.65
N PHE A 151 12.20 0.85 8.30
CA PHE A 151 11.06 -0.02 7.98
C PHE A 151 11.34 -1.42 8.53
N TRP A 152 10.32 -2.25 8.60
CA TRP A 152 10.42 -3.64 9.05
C TRP A 152 10.36 -4.58 7.85
N VAL A 153 11.22 -5.60 7.83
CA VAL A 153 11.01 -6.78 7.00
C VAL A 153 10.57 -7.89 7.93
N GLU A 154 9.32 -8.31 7.79
CA GLU A 154 8.70 -9.25 8.72
C GLU A 154 8.18 -10.50 8.00
N GLU A 155 7.96 -11.55 8.77
CA GLU A 155 7.40 -12.80 8.27
C GLU A 155 6.55 -13.43 9.37
N VAL A 156 5.32 -13.78 9.02
CA VAL A 156 4.41 -14.50 9.91
C VAL A 156 4.09 -15.83 9.26
N GLN A 157 4.29 -16.90 10.04
CA GLN A 157 3.92 -18.25 9.66
C GLN A 157 2.63 -18.65 10.34
N HIS A 158 1.91 -19.55 9.68
CA HIS A 158 0.65 -20.11 10.15
C HIS A 158 0.73 -21.63 10.03
N THR A 159 0.10 -22.32 10.97
CA THR A 159 -0.03 -23.77 10.96
C THR A 159 -1.42 -24.14 11.50
N PHE A 160 -2.17 -24.92 10.73
CA PHE A 160 -3.40 -25.56 11.18
C PHE A 160 -3.05 -26.69 12.16
N LEU A 161 -3.72 -26.74 13.31
CA LEU A 161 -3.55 -27.82 14.27
C LEU A 161 -4.65 -28.87 14.14
N GLU A 162 -5.88 -28.46 14.44
CA GLU A 162 -7.05 -29.33 14.50
C GLU A 162 -8.34 -28.54 14.42
N GLU A 163 -9.43 -29.22 14.08
CA GLU A 163 -10.79 -28.71 14.17
C GLU A 163 -11.55 -29.48 15.27
N ASN A 164 -12.18 -28.76 16.20
CA ASN A 164 -12.93 -29.35 17.30
C ASN A 164 -14.23 -28.56 17.54
N ASN A 165 -15.37 -29.25 17.54
CA ASN A 165 -16.71 -28.68 17.77
C ASN A 165 -17.05 -27.47 16.89
N GLY A 166 -16.68 -27.51 15.60
CA GLY A 166 -16.94 -26.41 14.65
C GLY A 166 -16.08 -25.18 14.86
N ARG A 167 -14.94 -25.32 15.56
CA ARG A 167 -13.91 -24.30 15.71
C ARG A 167 -12.57 -24.87 15.28
N SER A 168 -11.78 -24.06 14.60
CA SER A 168 -10.44 -24.45 14.17
C SER A 168 -9.39 -23.76 15.01
N ARG A 169 -8.37 -24.54 15.39
CA ARG A 169 -7.24 -24.07 16.18
C ARG A 169 -6.01 -23.97 15.28
N HIS A 170 -5.31 -22.85 15.40
CA HIS A 170 -4.13 -22.54 14.61
C HIS A 170 -3.00 -22.04 15.50
N VAL A 171 -1.78 -22.22 15.05
CA VAL A 171 -0.60 -21.55 15.60
C VAL A 171 -0.17 -20.49 14.60
N ILE A 172 -0.02 -19.26 15.08
CA ILE A 172 0.60 -18.17 14.35
C ILE A 172 1.95 -17.86 14.99
N LYS A 173 2.96 -17.65 14.15
CA LYS A 173 4.33 -17.42 14.59
C LYS A 173 4.89 -16.16 13.95
N ASN A 174 5.30 -15.21 14.79
CA ASN A 174 6.16 -14.14 14.33
C ASN A 174 7.57 -14.71 14.13
N CYS A 175 8.10 -14.69 12.91
CA CYS A 175 9.46 -15.15 12.62
C CYS A 175 10.49 -14.04 12.74
N SER A 176 10.06 -12.82 13.04
CA SER A 176 10.89 -11.63 13.14
C SER A 176 11.29 -11.33 14.58
N PRO A 177 12.46 -10.70 14.81
CA PRO A 177 12.93 -10.38 16.15
C PRO A 177 12.13 -9.25 16.83
N GLU A 178 11.38 -8.46 16.07
CA GLU A 178 10.57 -7.35 16.58
C GLU A 178 9.08 -7.63 16.48
N ALA A 179 8.30 -6.89 17.26
CA ALA A 179 6.88 -7.14 17.38
C ALA A 179 6.12 -6.87 16.07
N THR A 180 5.27 -7.82 15.69
CA THR A 180 4.47 -7.78 14.47
C THR A 180 2.99 -7.76 14.82
N PRO A 181 2.26 -6.69 14.44
CA PRO A 181 0.83 -6.65 14.60
C PRO A 181 0.18 -7.52 13.53
N VAL A 182 -0.74 -8.36 13.98
CA VAL A 182 -1.56 -9.21 13.13
C VAL A 182 -3.03 -8.99 13.47
N LYS A 183 -3.90 -9.21 12.49
CA LYS A 183 -5.35 -9.18 12.69
C LYS A 183 -5.92 -10.52 12.31
N ILE A 184 -6.87 -10.99 13.10
CA ILE A 184 -7.66 -12.18 12.80
C ILE A 184 -9.06 -11.68 12.48
N LEU A 185 -9.48 -11.91 11.24
CA LEU A 185 -10.76 -11.48 10.73
C LEU A 185 -11.61 -12.72 10.45
N GLU A 186 -12.77 -12.79 11.10
CA GLU A 186 -13.76 -13.84 10.89
C GLU A 186 -15.01 -13.24 10.26
N TRP A 187 -15.52 -13.88 9.23
CA TRP A 187 -16.75 -13.48 8.55
C TRP A 187 -17.89 -14.44 8.90
N PHE A 188 -19.04 -13.92 9.30
CA PHE A 188 -20.22 -14.70 9.61
C PHE A 188 -21.37 -14.30 8.69
N HIS A 189 -22.10 -15.29 8.19
CA HIS A 189 -23.38 -15.05 7.53
C HIS A 189 -24.52 -15.16 8.54
N ASP A 190 -25.34 -14.11 8.59
CA ASP A 190 -26.61 -14.10 9.30
C ASP A 190 -27.72 -13.74 8.30
N GLY A 191 -28.13 -14.73 7.50
CA GLY A 191 -29.00 -14.53 6.34
C GLY A 191 -28.31 -13.71 5.26
N GLU A 192 -28.93 -12.60 4.84
CA GLU A 192 -28.37 -11.67 3.82
C GLU A 192 -27.33 -10.70 4.40
N GLN A 193 -27.16 -10.65 5.72
CA GLN A 193 -26.21 -9.74 6.35
C GLN A 193 -24.89 -10.43 6.65
N VAL A 194 -23.83 -9.73 6.30
CA VAL A 194 -22.46 -10.15 6.58
C VAL A 194 -22.00 -9.45 7.85
N LYS A 195 -21.59 -10.25 8.84
CA LYS A 195 -21.04 -9.77 10.13
C LYS A 195 -19.56 -10.14 10.22
N THR A 196 -18.80 -9.36 10.97
CA THR A 196 -17.37 -9.64 11.19
C THR A 196 -17.03 -9.66 12.67
N ALA A 197 -16.09 -10.53 13.04
CA ALA A 197 -15.34 -10.41 14.29
C ALA A 197 -13.89 -10.10 13.94
N LEU A 198 -13.29 -9.18 14.69
CA LEU A 198 -11.92 -8.74 14.48
C LEU A 198 -11.17 -8.83 15.80
N ASP A 199 -10.11 -9.63 15.83
CA ASP A 199 -9.13 -9.61 16.92
C ASP A 199 -7.81 -8.99 16.42
N MET A 200 -7.19 -8.16 17.25
CA MET A 200 -5.91 -7.54 16.96
C MET A 200 -4.89 -8.03 17.98
N VAL A 201 -3.87 -8.72 17.48
CA VAL A 201 -2.82 -9.30 18.29
C VAL A 201 -1.50 -8.63 17.94
N LEU A 202 -0.77 -8.16 18.94
CA LEU A 202 0.63 -7.81 18.77
C LEU A 202 1.45 -9.04 19.19
N LEU A 203 2.06 -9.72 18.22
CA LEU A 203 2.97 -10.83 18.49
C LEU A 203 4.35 -10.26 18.84
N ASP A 204 4.88 -10.61 20.00
CA ASP A 204 6.25 -10.30 20.37
C ASP A 204 7.26 -10.99 19.44
N GLY A 205 8.52 -10.57 19.52
CA GLY A 205 9.58 -11.10 18.67
C GLY A 205 9.76 -12.61 18.86
N ASN A 206 9.72 -13.38 17.77
CA ASN A 206 9.80 -14.84 17.77
C ASN A 206 8.68 -15.55 18.56
N GLU A 207 7.58 -14.86 18.90
CA GLU A 207 6.46 -15.45 19.64
C GLU A 207 5.66 -16.42 18.76
N GLU A 208 5.25 -17.54 19.36
CA GLU A 208 4.21 -18.42 18.85
C GLU A 208 2.96 -18.25 19.71
N LYS A 209 1.82 -18.05 19.06
CA LYS A 209 0.54 -17.89 19.73
C LYS A 209 -0.50 -18.79 19.10
N GLU A 210 -1.25 -19.48 19.95
CA GLU A 210 -2.42 -20.22 19.51
C GLU A 210 -3.63 -19.30 19.39
N VAL A 211 -4.40 -19.52 18.34
CA VAL A 211 -5.62 -18.79 18.03
C VAL A 211 -6.71 -19.76 17.63
N GLU A 212 -7.94 -19.44 18.00
CA GLU A 212 -9.10 -20.26 17.73
C GLU A 212 -10.10 -19.40 16.95
N VAL A 213 -10.60 -19.93 15.85
CA VAL A 213 -11.60 -19.27 15.00
C VAL A 213 -12.83 -20.16 14.87
N ALA A 214 -13.99 -19.55 14.77
CA ALA A 214 -15.29 -20.20 14.68
C ALA A 214 -15.91 -20.11 13.28
N SER A 215 -15.34 -19.31 12.38
CA SER A 215 -15.80 -19.18 10.99
C SER A 215 -14.94 -19.95 10.01
N ASP A 216 -15.57 -20.59 9.01
CA ASP A 216 -14.94 -21.16 7.82
C ASP A 216 -14.31 -20.10 6.90
N LYS A 217 -14.68 -18.82 7.07
CA LYS A 217 -14.15 -17.65 6.37
C LYS A 217 -13.33 -16.80 7.33
N SER A 218 -12.18 -17.35 7.71
CA SER A 218 -11.26 -16.72 8.66
C SER A 218 -9.92 -16.42 8.00
N PHE A 219 -9.39 -15.21 8.25
CA PHE A 219 -8.16 -14.72 7.64
C PHE A 219 -7.23 -14.11 8.68
N LEU A 220 -5.94 -14.41 8.54
CA LEU A 220 -4.85 -13.72 9.20
C LEU A 220 -4.33 -12.61 8.29
N LEU A 221 -4.40 -11.37 8.77
CA LEU A 221 -3.92 -10.19 8.06
C LEU A 221 -2.68 -9.66 8.77
N TYR A 222 -1.61 -9.37 8.01
CA TYR A 222 -0.43 -8.69 8.54
C TYR A 222 0.21 -7.81 7.48
N ASN A 223 1.35 -7.19 7.80
CA ASN A 223 2.09 -6.36 6.85
C ASN A 223 1.29 -5.16 6.31
N GLU A 224 0.63 -4.45 7.24
CA GLU A 224 -0.33 -3.38 6.91
C GLU A 224 -1.51 -3.90 6.08
N GLU A 225 -2.00 -5.10 6.42
CA GLU A 225 -3.17 -5.77 5.80
C GLU A 225 -2.98 -6.17 4.32
N ARG A 226 -1.77 -6.06 3.79
CA ARG A 226 -1.48 -6.43 2.40
C ARG A 226 -1.23 -7.92 2.22
N GLU A 227 -0.94 -8.60 3.33
CA GLU A 227 -0.77 -10.05 3.35
C GLU A 227 -2.00 -10.66 4.01
N ILE A 228 -2.67 -11.52 3.25
CA ILE A 228 -3.91 -12.19 3.64
C ILE A 228 -3.62 -13.68 3.59
N ILE A 229 -3.65 -14.34 4.75
CA ILE A 229 -3.47 -15.79 4.87
C ILE A 229 -4.81 -16.39 5.30
N PRO A 230 -5.45 -17.23 4.46
CA PRO A 230 -6.62 -18.00 4.88
C PRO A 230 -6.26 -18.91 6.05
N LEU A 231 -7.05 -18.88 7.12
CA LEU A 231 -6.86 -19.74 8.29
C LEU A 231 -7.52 -21.10 8.07
N ILE A 232 -8.70 -21.11 7.45
CA ILE A 232 -9.45 -22.31 7.08
C ILE A 232 -9.80 -22.18 5.60
N ALA A 233 -9.14 -22.97 4.74
CA ALA A 233 -9.50 -23.30 3.36
C ALA A 233 -8.24 -23.72 2.61
N GLU A 234 -8.10 -25.02 2.34
CA GLU A 234 -7.39 -25.43 1.13
C GLU A 234 -8.43 -25.37 0.00
N ASP A 235 -8.18 -24.52 -1.00
CA ASP A 235 -8.93 -24.41 -2.28
C ASP A 235 -10.31 -23.72 -2.30
N MET A 236 -10.49 -22.61 -1.55
CA MET A 236 -11.68 -21.76 -1.77
C MET A 236 -11.46 -20.76 -2.91
N VAL A 237 -12.12 -21.01 -4.04
CA VAL A 237 -12.28 -20.06 -5.14
C VAL A 237 -13.49 -19.18 -4.85
N PHE A 238 -13.29 -17.87 -4.82
CA PHE A 238 -14.33 -16.87 -4.57
C PHE A 238 -14.69 -16.13 -5.86
N PRO A 239 -15.95 -16.22 -6.33
CA PRO A 239 -16.41 -15.43 -7.46
C PRO A 239 -16.60 -13.96 -7.06
N ILE A 240 -16.05 -13.05 -7.85
CA ILE A 240 -16.15 -11.60 -7.65
C ILE A 240 -16.75 -10.95 -8.90
N ARG A 241 -17.69 -10.01 -8.71
CA ARG A 241 -18.22 -9.21 -9.83
C ARG A 241 -17.10 -8.41 -10.49
N ASN A 242 -17.19 -8.28 -11.81
CA ASN A 242 -16.36 -7.33 -12.53
C ASN A 242 -16.76 -5.89 -12.19
N GLN A 243 -15.96 -5.24 -11.35
CA GLN A 243 -16.19 -3.88 -10.86
C GLN A 243 -16.07 -2.79 -11.95
N LYS A 244 -15.62 -3.15 -13.16
CA LYS A 244 -15.61 -2.24 -14.31
C LYS A 244 -16.96 -2.12 -15.01
N LEU A 245 -17.89 -3.04 -14.73
CA LEU A 245 -19.21 -3.04 -15.34
C LEU A 245 -20.17 -2.18 -14.52
N ILE A 246 -20.94 -1.32 -15.20
CA ILE A 246 -21.94 -0.46 -14.58
C ILE A 246 -23.29 -1.19 -14.60
N PRO A 247 -23.89 -1.49 -13.43
CA PRO A 247 -25.22 -2.07 -13.37
C PRO A 247 -26.31 -1.03 -13.62
N LEU A 248 -27.28 -1.37 -14.46
CA LEU A 248 -28.48 -0.58 -14.73
C LEU A 248 -29.71 -1.47 -14.57
N GLU A 249 -30.53 -1.18 -13.57
CA GLU A 249 -31.80 -1.87 -13.34
C GLU A 249 -32.95 -1.17 -14.07
N LYS A 250 -33.76 -1.94 -14.81
CA LYS A 250 -34.98 -1.45 -15.46
C LYS A 250 -36.09 -2.49 -15.34
N GLY A 251 -36.95 -2.32 -14.34
CA GLY A 251 -37.98 -3.32 -14.01
C GLY A 251 -37.34 -4.56 -13.37
N GLU A 252 -37.64 -5.75 -13.90
CA GLU A 252 -37.01 -7.01 -13.45
C GLU A 252 -35.70 -7.35 -14.19
N CYS A 253 -35.29 -6.53 -15.17
CA CYS A 253 -34.08 -6.74 -15.94
C CYS A 253 -32.89 -5.98 -15.34
N LEU A 254 -31.71 -6.62 -15.36
CA LEU A 254 -30.44 -6.01 -15.00
C LEU A 254 -29.51 -6.02 -16.22
N TYR A 255 -29.06 -4.83 -16.60
CA TYR A 255 -28.10 -4.62 -17.69
C TYR A 255 -26.73 -4.27 -17.11
N LEU A 256 -25.67 -4.82 -17.69
CA LEU A 256 -24.28 -4.52 -17.37
C LEU A 256 -23.62 -3.83 -18.56
N LEU A 257 -23.12 -2.63 -18.32
CA LEU A 257 -22.51 -1.76 -19.33
C LEU A 257 -21.00 -1.69 -19.11
N SER A 258 -20.21 -1.81 -20.18
CA SER A 258 -18.76 -1.55 -20.12
C SER A 258 -18.45 -0.13 -20.55
N ASN A 259 -17.50 0.52 -19.88
CA ASN A 259 -16.96 1.81 -20.34
C ASN A 259 -15.92 1.64 -21.47
N GLU A 260 -15.43 0.42 -21.69
CA GLU A 260 -14.38 0.10 -22.66
C GLU A 260 -14.94 -0.53 -23.95
N LYS A 261 -16.18 -1.03 -23.92
CA LYS A 261 -16.84 -1.72 -25.04
C LYS A 261 -18.26 -1.19 -25.22
N GLU A 262 -18.75 -1.18 -26.45
CA GLU A 262 -20.13 -0.80 -26.76
C GLU A 262 -21.16 -1.89 -26.42
N ASP A 263 -20.70 -3.06 -25.97
CA ASP A 263 -21.56 -4.20 -25.65
C ASP A 263 -22.35 -3.97 -24.35
N ILE A 264 -23.64 -4.29 -24.40
CA ILE A 264 -24.56 -4.31 -23.25
C ILE A 264 -24.90 -5.77 -22.94
N PHE A 265 -24.64 -6.19 -21.71
CA PHE A 265 -25.02 -7.53 -21.24
C PHE A 265 -26.32 -7.48 -20.46
N GLU A 266 -27.39 -8.10 -20.97
CA GLU A 266 -28.62 -8.31 -20.20
C GLU A 266 -28.51 -9.63 -19.45
N LEU A 267 -28.74 -9.61 -18.13
CA LEU A 267 -28.71 -10.80 -17.30
C LEU A 267 -30.10 -11.44 -17.18
N SER A 268 -30.16 -12.76 -17.32
CA SER A 268 -31.32 -13.58 -16.92
C SER A 268 -31.56 -13.56 -15.41
N LYS A 269 -32.71 -14.04 -14.94
CA LYS A 269 -33.05 -14.06 -13.49
C LYS A 269 -32.07 -14.89 -12.68
N GLU A 270 -31.64 -16.01 -13.24
CA GLU A 270 -30.65 -16.92 -12.67
C GLU A 270 -29.28 -16.24 -12.60
N GLN A 271 -28.86 -15.59 -13.69
CA GLN A 271 -27.61 -14.82 -13.74
C GLN A 271 -27.60 -13.62 -12.78
N ILE A 272 -28.74 -12.94 -12.60
CA ILE A 272 -28.88 -11.84 -11.62
C ILE A 272 -28.59 -12.36 -10.21
N SER A 273 -29.10 -13.55 -9.87
CA SER A 273 -28.92 -14.14 -8.54
C SER A 273 -27.45 -14.52 -8.31
N LEU A 274 -26.83 -15.20 -9.27
CA LEU A 274 -25.41 -15.55 -9.24
C LEU A 274 -24.51 -14.30 -9.18
N TRP A 275 -24.77 -13.31 -10.03
CA TRP A 275 -24.03 -12.05 -10.03
C TRP A 275 -24.16 -11.34 -8.68
N LYS A 276 -25.36 -11.31 -8.09
CA LYS A 276 -25.58 -10.73 -6.76
C LYS A 276 -24.81 -11.46 -5.66
N LEU A 277 -24.61 -12.77 -5.76
CA LEU A 277 -23.86 -13.56 -4.77
C LEU A 277 -22.35 -13.64 -5.06
N ALA A 278 -21.88 -13.20 -6.23
CA ALA A 278 -20.45 -13.10 -6.58
C ALA A 278 -19.78 -11.88 -5.91
N ASP A 279 -19.94 -11.76 -4.60
CA ASP A 279 -19.45 -10.65 -3.77
C ASP A 279 -18.08 -10.91 -3.15
N GLY A 280 -17.44 -12.04 -3.49
CA GLY A 280 -16.20 -12.51 -2.86
C GLY A 280 -16.41 -13.11 -1.48
N VAL A 281 -17.65 -13.23 -1.00
CA VAL A 281 -17.97 -13.85 0.28
C VAL A 281 -18.36 -15.30 0.06
N HIS A 282 -19.25 -15.59 -0.89
CA HIS A 282 -19.67 -16.97 -1.18
C HIS A 282 -18.61 -17.71 -2.01
N SER A 283 -18.39 -18.99 -1.70
CA SER A 283 -17.48 -19.81 -2.49
C SER A 283 -18.10 -20.19 -3.84
N LYS A 284 -17.26 -20.59 -4.80
CA LYS A 284 -17.70 -21.17 -6.06
C LYS A 284 -18.64 -22.36 -5.82
N SER A 285 -18.29 -23.27 -4.92
CA SER A 285 -19.14 -24.43 -4.61
C SER A 285 -20.53 -24.01 -4.13
N GLN A 286 -20.61 -23.02 -3.24
CA GLN A 286 -21.89 -22.49 -2.75
C GLN A 286 -22.73 -21.87 -3.88
N LEU A 287 -22.11 -21.13 -4.80
CA LEU A 287 -22.83 -20.56 -5.96
C LEU A 287 -23.29 -21.64 -6.94
N MET A 288 -22.46 -22.65 -7.19
CA MET A 288 -22.78 -23.78 -8.07
C MET A 288 -23.92 -24.64 -7.53
N ASP A 289 -24.03 -24.77 -6.20
CA ASP A 289 -25.14 -25.49 -5.55
C ASP A 289 -26.47 -24.71 -5.61
N LEU A 290 -26.40 -23.38 -5.73
CA LEU A 290 -27.58 -22.48 -5.74
C LEU A 290 -28.11 -22.17 -7.15
N GLY A 291 -27.28 -22.32 -8.19
CA GLY A 291 -27.57 -21.83 -9.53
C GLY A 291 -27.44 -22.87 -10.63
N ASP A 292 -27.65 -22.41 -11.87
CA ASP A 292 -27.38 -23.20 -13.08
C ASP A 292 -25.89 -23.07 -13.44
N GLU A 293 -25.20 -24.21 -13.53
CA GLU A 293 -23.80 -24.31 -13.94
C GLU A 293 -23.54 -23.61 -15.27
N LEU A 294 -24.46 -23.72 -16.24
CA LEU A 294 -24.32 -23.05 -17.53
C LEU A 294 -24.36 -21.53 -17.39
N ALA A 295 -25.30 -21.02 -16.58
CA ALA A 295 -25.41 -19.59 -16.32
C ALA A 295 -24.14 -19.05 -15.63
N TYR A 296 -23.56 -19.80 -14.71
CA TYR A 296 -22.30 -19.44 -14.05
C TYR A 296 -21.13 -19.38 -15.04
N GLN A 297 -21.00 -20.38 -15.92
CA GLN A 297 -19.94 -20.40 -16.94
C GLN A 297 -20.05 -19.24 -17.92
N GLU A 298 -21.26 -18.91 -18.40
CA GLU A 298 -21.48 -17.75 -19.27
C GLU A 298 -21.00 -16.45 -18.62
N LEU A 299 -21.25 -16.25 -17.32
CA LEU A 299 -20.80 -15.05 -16.60
C LEU A 299 -19.27 -14.97 -16.52
N ILE A 300 -18.57 -16.11 -16.42
CA ILE A 300 -17.10 -16.16 -16.45
C ILE A 300 -16.57 -15.87 -17.86
N GLU A 301 -17.10 -16.54 -18.88
CA GLU A 301 -16.67 -16.40 -20.28
C GLU A 301 -16.82 -14.95 -20.77
N HIS A 302 -17.89 -14.28 -20.34
CA HIS A 302 -18.16 -12.89 -20.68
C HIS A 302 -17.46 -11.87 -19.75
N ASN A 303 -16.61 -12.32 -18.82
CA ASN A 303 -15.91 -11.47 -17.84
C ASN A 303 -16.87 -10.61 -17.01
N VAL A 304 -18.08 -11.13 -16.72
CA VAL A 304 -19.05 -10.49 -15.85
C VAL A 304 -18.72 -10.75 -14.38
N ILE A 305 -18.22 -11.95 -14.10
CA ILE A 305 -17.62 -12.33 -12.82
C ILE A 305 -16.21 -12.89 -13.07
N PHE A 306 -15.35 -12.85 -12.05
CA PHE A 306 -14.02 -13.43 -12.06
C PHE A 306 -13.87 -14.42 -10.90
N GLU A 307 -13.03 -15.43 -11.09
CA GLU A 307 -12.66 -16.36 -10.02
C GLU A 307 -11.35 -15.92 -9.35
N LYS A 308 -11.40 -15.76 -8.03
CA LYS A 308 -10.22 -15.42 -7.23
C LYS A 308 -9.95 -16.55 -6.23
N ALA A 309 -8.82 -17.23 -6.40
CA ALA A 309 -8.24 -18.06 -5.34
C ALA A 309 -7.52 -17.13 -4.33
N LEU A 310 -7.72 -17.42 -3.05
CA LEU A 310 -7.04 -16.78 -1.92
C LEU A 310 -6.09 -17.78 -1.26
#